data_AF-A0A3P7LSI4-F1
#
_entry.id   AF-A0A3P7LSI4-F1
#
_cell.length_a   1.000
_cell.length_b   1.000
_cell.length_c   1.000
_cell.angle_alpha   90.00
_cell.angle_beta   90.00
_cell.angle_gamma   90.00
#
_symmetry.space_group_name_H-M   'P 1'
#
loop_
_entity.id
_entity.type
_entity.pdbx_description
1 polymer ?
#
loop_
_entity_poly.entity_id
_entity_poly.type
_entity_poly.pdbx_seq_one_letter_code
_entity_poly.pdbx_strand_id
1 'polypeptide(L)'
;MSGRKIADAAVKNRTQTPFWTWLRNKLLAVDRQPGIPPPGLPTKDGKAVYHNPLRFPNTQAARPGSAELPTLPGGIHHKLADNYYYTRYGSKSDNSVIF
;
A
#
# COMPACT_ATOMS: atom_id res chain seq x y z
N MET A 1 -14.40 7.56 19.62
CA MET A 1 -15.37 6.91 18.68
C MET A 1 -14.58 6.40 17.49
N SER A 2 -14.54 5.08 17.29
CA SER A 2 -13.80 4.45 16.17
C SER A 2 -14.48 4.76 14.83
N GLY A 3 -13.67 4.93 13.79
CA GLY A 3 -14.15 5.43 12.51
C GLY A 3 -15.14 4.52 11.82
N ARG A 4 -16.38 4.98 11.74
CA ARG A 4 -17.46 4.28 11.03
C ARG A 4 -17.09 4.13 9.56
N LYS A 5 -16.96 2.87 9.12
CA LYS A 5 -16.83 2.53 7.70
C LYS A 5 -18.13 2.88 6.97
N ILE A 6 -18.02 3.18 5.68
CA ILE A 6 -19.16 3.56 4.82
C ILE A 6 -20.17 2.40 4.69
N ALA A 7 -19.71 1.16 4.85
CA ALA A 7 -20.56 -0.01 4.86
C ALA A 7 -20.07 -0.99 5.93
N ASP A 8 -20.99 -1.83 6.40
CA ASP A 8 -20.70 -2.87 7.39
C ASP A 8 -19.71 -3.91 6.84
N ALA A 9 -18.94 -4.53 7.73
CA ALA A 9 -17.97 -5.56 7.38
C ALA A 9 -18.62 -6.79 6.73
N ALA A 10 -19.91 -7.02 6.99
CA ALA A 10 -20.69 -8.11 6.40
C ALA A 10 -21.11 -7.87 4.94
N VAL A 11 -20.89 -6.66 4.38
CA VAL A 11 -21.24 -6.37 2.98
C VAL A 11 -20.36 -7.21 2.05
N LYS A 12 -21.00 -8.20 1.41
CA LYS A 12 -20.35 -9.05 0.41
C LYS A 12 -20.07 -8.23 -0.84
N ASN A 13 -18.80 -8.21 -1.25
CA ASN A 13 -18.40 -7.64 -2.53
C ASN A 13 -19.06 -8.43 -3.65
N ARG A 14 -19.86 -7.75 -4.48
CA ARG A 14 -20.49 -8.42 -5.62
C ARG A 14 -19.40 -8.75 -6.63
N THR A 15 -19.13 -10.03 -6.82
CA THR A 15 -18.31 -10.50 -7.93
C THR A 15 -19.15 -10.49 -9.21
N GLN A 16 -18.50 -10.39 -10.37
CA GLN A 16 -19.18 -10.66 -11.64
C GLN A 16 -19.68 -12.10 -11.66
N THR A 17 -20.70 -12.38 -12.47
CA THR A 17 -21.14 -13.78 -12.66
C THR A 17 -20.00 -14.63 -13.24
N PRO A 18 -20.02 -15.96 -13.05
CA PRO A 18 -18.94 -16.83 -13.51
C PRO A 18 -18.62 -16.68 -15.00
N PHE A 19 -19.65 -16.48 -15.83
CA PHE A 19 -19.50 -16.26 -17.27
C PHE A 19 -18.66 -15.00 -17.60
N TRP A 20 -18.98 -13.85 -16.99
CA TRP A 20 -18.22 -12.61 -17.21
C TRP A 20 -16.81 -12.69 -16.64
N THR A 21 -16.63 -13.41 -15.53
CA THR A 21 -15.31 -13.67 -14.95
C THR A 21 -14.44 -14.50 -15.90
N TRP A 22 -15.02 -15.54 -16.52
CA TRP A 22 -14.37 -16.34 -17.54
C TRP A 22 -14.01 -15.50 -18.76
N LEU A 23 -14.95 -14.71 -19.29
CA LEU A 23 -14.72 -13.87 -20.47
C LEU A 23 -13.59 -12.86 -20.20
N ARG A 24 -13.62 -12.19 -19.05
CA ARG A 24 -12.56 -11.25 -18.61
C ARG A 24 -11.21 -11.95 -18.52
N ASN A 25 -11.14 -13.12 -17.87
CA ASN A 25 -9.89 -13.88 -17.74
C ASN A 25 -9.35 -14.35 -19.09
N LYS A 26 -10.23 -14.71 -20.05
CA LYS A 26 -9.86 -15.04 -21.41
C LYS A 26 -9.30 -13.85 -22.17
N LEU A 27 -9.99 -12.70 -22.14
CA LEU A 27 -9.56 -11.48 -22.83
C LEU A 27 -8.26 -10.89 -22.27
N LEU A 28 -8.07 -10.96 -20.95
CA LEU A 28 -6.84 -10.51 -20.29
C LEU A 28 -5.73 -11.55 -20.33
N ALA A 29 -5.99 -12.73 -20.90
CA ALA A 29 -5.07 -13.84 -20.99
C ALA A 29 -4.40 -14.14 -19.63
N VAL A 30 -5.24 -14.31 -18.62
CA VAL A 30 -4.89 -14.72 -17.24
C VAL A 30 -4.37 -16.17 -17.23
N ASP A 31 -5.06 -17.04 -17.97
CA ASP A 31 -4.64 -18.42 -18.24
C ASP A 31 -3.99 -18.48 -19.65
N ARG A 32 -2.68 -18.24 -19.73
CA ARG A 32 -1.91 -18.38 -20.99
C ARG A 32 -1.33 -19.78 -21.18
N GLN A 33 -1.04 -20.11 -22.43
CA GLN A 33 -0.32 -21.35 -22.80
C GLN A 33 1.02 -21.44 -22.06
N PRO A 34 1.41 -22.65 -21.62
CA PRO A 34 2.71 -22.88 -20.99
C PRO A 34 3.83 -22.54 -21.98
N GLY A 35 4.63 -21.50 -21.69
CA GLY A 35 5.81 -21.14 -22.50
C GLY A 35 6.22 -19.66 -22.44
N ILE A 36 5.28 -18.74 -22.23
CA ILE A 36 5.57 -17.30 -22.13
C ILE A 36 5.50 -16.88 -20.65
N PRO A 37 6.52 -16.20 -20.09
CA PRO A 37 6.48 -15.74 -18.72
C PRO A 37 5.26 -14.82 -18.51
N PRO A 38 4.49 -15.01 -17.42
CA PRO A 38 3.26 -14.27 -17.22
C PRO A 38 3.56 -12.77 -17.08
N PRO A 39 2.82 -11.88 -17.77
CA PRO A 39 2.88 -10.46 -17.46
C PRO A 39 2.27 -10.23 -16.08
N GLY A 40 3.10 -9.89 -15.09
CA GLY A 40 2.68 -9.68 -13.71
C GLY A 40 3.66 -10.29 -12.71
N LEU A 41 3.35 -10.19 -11.41
CA LEU A 41 4.16 -10.81 -10.37
C LEU A 41 4.09 -12.34 -10.50
N PRO A 42 5.24 -13.05 -10.42
CA PRO A 42 5.25 -14.51 -10.48
C PRO A 42 4.47 -15.06 -9.27
N THR A 43 3.39 -15.78 -9.56
CA THR A 43 2.61 -16.50 -8.54
C THR A 43 3.05 -17.96 -8.53
N LYS A 44 2.84 -18.70 -7.43
CA LYS A 44 3.30 -20.09 -7.26
C LYS A 44 2.94 -21.03 -8.41
N ASP A 45 1.80 -20.77 -9.06
CA ASP A 45 1.27 -21.61 -10.14
C ASP A 45 1.65 -21.13 -11.55
N GLY A 46 2.51 -20.10 -11.68
CA GLY A 46 2.95 -19.54 -12.96
C GLY A 46 1.86 -18.81 -13.75
N LYS A 47 0.67 -18.65 -13.17
CA LYS A 47 -0.46 -17.92 -13.76
C LYS A 47 -0.41 -16.44 -13.39
N ALA A 48 -0.91 -15.58 -14.28
CA ALA A 48 -1.17 -14.19 -13.94
C ALA A 48 -2.43 -14.12 -13.07
N VAL A 49 -2.44 -13.32 -12.00
CA VAL A 49 -3.63 -13.09 -11.17
C VAL A 49 -4.26 -11.77 -11.57
N TYR A 50 -5.57 -11.79 -11.84
CA TYR A 50 -6.30 -10.54 -11.99
C TYR A 50 -6.57 -9.90 -10.63
N HIS A 51 -6.02 -8.70 -10.44
CA HIS A 51 -6.34 -7.86 -9.32
C HIS A 51 -7.44 -6.88 -9.71
N ASN A 52 -8.58 -6.93 -9.01
CA ASN A 52 -9.67 -5.99 -9.24
C ASN A 52 -9.22 -4.58 -8.83
N PRO A 53 -9.24 -3.57 -9.74
CA PRO A 53 -8.83 -2.21 -9.40
C PRO A 53 -9.87 -1.47 -8.53
N LEU A 54 -11.08 -2.00 -8.43
CA LEU A 54 -12.14 -1.41 -7.61
C LEU A 54 -11.82 -1.56 -6.13
N ARG A 55 -12.10 -0.49 -5.38
CA ARG A 55 -11.97 -0.50 -3.93
C ARG A 55 -13.31 -0.83 -3.31
N PHE A 56 -13.30 -1.80 -2.40
CA PHE A 56 -14.51 -2.25 -1.72
C PHE A 56 -14.55 -1.80 -0.26
N PRO A 57 -15.73 -1.55 0.32
CA PRO A 57 -15.85 -1.04 1.69
C PRO A 57 -15.15 -1.90 2.75
N ASN A 58 -15.13 -3.22 2.58
CA ASN A 58 -14.47 -4.16 3.50
C ASN A 58 -12.94 -4.16 3.35
N THR A 59 -12.40 -3.87 2.16
CA THR A 59 -10.96 -3.80 1.87
C THR A 59 -10.32 -2.45 2.19
N GLN A 60 -11.13 -1.41 2.42
CA GLN A 60 -10.62 -0.07 2.69
C GLN A 60 -10.62 0.25 4.20
N ALA A 61 -9.68 1.10 4.60
CA ALA A 61 -9.74 1.81 5.87
C ALA A 61 -10.95 2.77 5.88
N ALA A 62 -11.41 3.14 7.09
CA ALA A 62 -12.41 4.19 7.24
C ALA A 62 -11.89 5.53 6.69
N ARG A 63 -12.80 6.46 6.36
CA ARG A 63 -12.40 7.77 5.81
C ARG A 63 -11.52 8.55 6.81
N PRO A 64 -10.61 9.43 6.33
CA PRO A 64 -9.83 10.30 7.20
C PRO A 64 -10.74 11.16 8.08
N GLY A 65 -10.38 11.35 9.35
CA GLY A 65 -11.21 12.04 10.36
C GLY A 65 -12.23 11.15 11.07
N SER A 66 -12.34 9.88 10.67
CA SER A 66 -13.19 8.90 11.36
C SER A 66 -12.47 8.26 12.55
N ALA A 67 -11.15 8.17 12.52
CA ALA A 67 -10.33 7.70 13.65
C ALA A 67 -9.80 8.89 14.48
N GLU A 68 -9.46 8.63 15.73
CA GLU A 68 -8.70 9.59 16.55
C GLU A 68 -7.39 9.96 15.85
N LEU A 69 -7.01 11.24 15.93
CA LEU A 69 -5.80 11.73 15.30
C LEU A 69 -4.59 10.99 15.92
N PRO A 70 -3.67 10.45 15.10
CA PRO A 70 -2.52 9.74 15.64
C PRO A 70 -1.63 10.71 16.41
N THR A 71 -1.26 10.34 17.64
CA THR A 71 -0.17 11.02 18.36
C THR A 71 1.15 10.46 17.85
N LEU A 72 1.74 11.12 16.86
CA LEU A 72 3.06 10.74 16.34
C LEU A 72 4.13 11.08 17.38
N PRO A 73 5.12 10.19 17.62
CA PRO A 73 6.23 10.51 18.49
C PRO A 73 7.00 11.71 17.93
N GLY A 74 7.58 12.51 18.83
CA GLY A 74 8.48 13.58 18.44
C GLY A 74 9.67 13.04 17.64
N GLY A 75 10.19 13.82 16.70
CA GLY A 75 11.41 13.45 15.99
C GLY A 75 12.59 13.36 16.95
N ILE A 76 13.59 12.51 16.62
CA ILE A 76 14.84 12.29 17.38
C ILE A 76 15.58 13.60 17.73
N HIS A 77 15.26 14.64 16.98
CA HIS A 77 15.89 15.94 16.94
C HIS A 77 14.99 17.07 17.45
N HIS A 78 13.84 16.75 18.04
CA HIS A 78 12.96 17.73 18.69
C HIS A 78 13.44 17.95 20.13
N LYS A 79 14.66 18.48 20.29
CA LYS A 79 15.29 18.78 21.58
C LYS A 79 15.41 20.29 21.76
N LEU A 80 15.16 20.77 22.98
CA LEU A 80 15.22 22.20 23.33
C LEU A 80 16.66 22.70 23.59
N ALA A 81 17.59 21.79 23.93
CA ALA A 81 19.00 22.09 24.21
C ALA A 81 19.91 21.06 23.56
N ASP A 82 21.21 21.40 23.43
CA ASP A 82 22.27 20.54 22.89
C ASP A 82 21.95 19.92 21.52
N ASN A 83 21.31 20.72 20.67
CA ASN A 83 20.71 20.28 19.42
C ASN A 83 21.14 21.17 18.24
N TYR A 84 22.41 21.51 18.17
CA TYR A 84 22.96 22.31 17.07
C TYR A 84 22.87 21.55 15.74
N TYR A 85 22.67 22.27 14.64
CA TYR A 85 22.56 21.64 13.32
C TYR A 85 23.93 21.11 12.82
N TYR A 86 25.01 21.83 13.13
CA TYR A 86 26.37 21.49 12.68
C TYR A 86 26.85 20.12 13.22
N THR A 87 26.40 19.70 14.40
CA THR A 87 26.77 18.39 15.00
C THR A 87 26.05 17.21 14.33
N ARG A 88 25.10 17.46 13.44
CA ARG A 88 24.25 16.45 12.78
C ARG A 88 24.22 16.58 11.27
N TYR A 89 25.07 17.45 10.74
CA TYR A 89 25.14 17.72 9.33
C TYR A 89 25.83 16.54 8.61
N GLY A 90 25.04 15.56 8.21
CA GLY A 90 25.53 14.33 7.57
C GLY A 90 26.10 14.51 6.16
N SER A 91 26.00 15.71 5.57
CA SER A 91 26.52 16.00 4.22
C SER A 91 28.00 16.47 4.22
N LYS A 92 28.63 16.66 5.38
CA LYS A 92 30.10 16.84 5.51
C LYS A 92 30.67 15.66 6.27
N SER A 93 30.61 14.48 5.69
CA SER A 93 31.42 13.35 6.14
C SER A 93 32.81 13.38 5.51
N ASP A 94 33.46 14.54 5.53
CA ASP A 94 34.91 14.65 5.32
C ASP A 94 35.47 15.73 6.23
N ASN A 95 36.15 15.25 7.26
CA ASN A 95 36.90 16.01 8.25
C ASN A 95 37.98 16.86 7.56
N SER A 96 37.66 18.09 7.21
CA SER A 96 38.68 19.14 7.17
C SER A 96 38.42 20.10 8.31
N VAL A 97 39.29 19.98 9.31
CA VAL A 97 39.60 21.04 10.27
C VAL A 97 39.78 22.33 9.46
N ILE A 98 38.88 23.28 9.66
CA ILE A 98 39.12 24.67 9.27
C ILE A 98 39.04 25.45 10.56
N PHE A 99 40.20 26.05 10.88
CA PHE A 99 40.51 26.87 12.04
C PHE A 99 39.45 27.91 12.38
#